data_AF-A0A2Z6S8X1-F1
#
_entry.id   AF-A0A2Z6S8X1-F1
#
_cell.length_a   1.000
_cell.length_b   1.000
_cell.length_c   1.000
_cell.angle_alpha   90.00
_cell.angle_beta   90.00
_cell.angle_gamma   90.00
#
_symmetry.space_group_name_H-M   'P 1'
#
loop_
_entity.id
_entity.type
_entity.pdbx_description
1 polymer ?
#
loop_
_entity_poly.entity_id
_entity_poly.type
_entity_poly.pdbx_seq_one_letter_code
_entity_poly.pdbx_strand_id
1 'polypeptide(L)'
;SKNSDDEDDEEELQLKKDDDDDEFQLKKDDLPKDMKENLHREVKWNTKRIPLNNQLNINITFELQKDVVTKMIIPVLFKILDTKAYLISENVLYEMIYQRHHHQKEDLLNKNKAEHERTKETRRKHTNSYRSEK
;
A
#
# COMPACT_ATOMS: atom_id res chain seq x y z
N SER A 1 -48.74 -22.28 26.79
CA SER A 1 -47.44 -21.72 26.37
C SER A 1 -46.50 -21.89 27.55
N LYS A 2 -45.52 -22.81 27.53
CA LYS A 2 -44.22 -22.70 26.84
C LYS A 2 -43.60 -21.31 27.09
N ASN A 3 -42.47 -21.10 27.78
CA ASN A 3 -41.44 -21.97 28.35
C ASN A 3 -40.83 -21.27 29.60
N SER A 4 -40.18 -22.07 30.44
CA SER A 4 -39.15 -21.70 31.42
C SER A 4 -37.86 -21.31 30.71
N ASP A 5 -37.16 -20.27 31.17
CA ASP A 5 -35.73 -20.06 30.88
C ASP A 5 -35.03 -19.89 32.22
N ASP A 6 -34.44 -21.00 32.66
CA ASP A 6 -33.41 -21.09 33.66
C ASP A 6 -32.12 -20.50 33.04
N GLU A 7 -31.54 -19.47 33.66
CA GLU A 7 -30.17 -19.04 33.38
C GLU A 7 -29.31 -19.50 34.56
N ASP A 8 -28.83 -20.74 34.48
CA ASP A 8 -27.70 -21.24 35.28
C ASP A 8 -26.64 -21.79 34.33
N ASP A 9 -25.40 -21.38 34.62
CA ASP A 9 -24.10 -22.00 34.30
C ASP A 9 -23.76 -22.17 32.80
N GLU A 10 -22.65 -21.64 32.30
CA GLU A 10 -21.34 -22.27 32.47
C GLU A 10 -20.23 -21.22 32.64
N GLU A 11 -19.52 -21.36 33.76
CA GLU A 11 -18.08 -21.23 33.96
C GLU A 11 -17.20 -21.11 32.70
N GLU A 12 -16.09 -20.37 32.87
CA GLU A 12 -14.81 -20.49 32.14
C GLU A 12 -14.88 -20.69 30.61
N LEU A 13 -14.30 -19.80 29.81
CA LEU A 13 -12.86 -19.80 29.66
C LEU A 13 -12.43 -18.43 29.16
N GLN A 14 -11.60 -17.77 29.97
CA GLN A 14 -10.67 -16.76 29.50
C GLN A 14 -9.74 -17.41 28.47
N LEU A 15 -10.12 -17.41 27.20
CA LEU A 15 -9.16 -17.69 26.15
C LEU A 15 -8.38 -16.40 25.89
N LYS A 16 -7.42 -16.13 26.80
CA LYS A 16 -6.17 -15.48 26.43
C LYS A 16 -5.62 -16.28 25.25
N LYS A 17 -5.85 -15.78 24.04
CA LYS A 17 -4.97 -16.11 22.93
C LYS A 17 -3.72 -15.28 23.09
N ASP A 18 -2.93 -15.70 24.07
CA ASP A 18 -1.48 -15.61 24.00
C ASP A 18 -1.07 -16.69 22.98
N ASP A 19 -1.40 -16.45 21.70
CA ASP A 19 -0.85 -17.21 20.59
C ASP A 19 0.16 -16.27 19.95
N ASP A 20 1.44 -16.51 20.28
CA ASP A 20 2.65 -15.96 19.68
C ASP A 20 2.77 -16.32 18.18
N ASP A 21 1.74 -15.99 17.40
CA ASP A 21 1.77 -15.91 15.95
C ASP A 21 1.78 -14.43 15.54
N ASP A 22 2.64 -13.64 16.18
CA ASP A 22 3.19 -12.44 15.53
C ASP A 22 4.07 -12.97 14.39
N GLU A 23 3.41 -13.47 13.35
CA GLU A 23 3.96 -13.79 12.04
C GLU A 23 4.91 -12.64 11.75
N PHE A 24 6.22 -12.92 11.69
CA PHE A 24 7.29 -11.94 11.48
C PHE A 24 7.12 -11.27 10.11
N GLN A 25 6.03 -10.53 9.94
CA GLN A 25 5.69 -9.75 8.79
C GLN A 25 6.54 -8.50 8.92
N LEU A 26 7.69 -8.57 8.27
CA LEU A 26 8.65 -7.50 8.27
C LEU A 26 7.95 -6.25 7.74
N LYS A 27 7.87 -5.19 8.57
CA LYS A 27 7.34 -3.91 8.09
C LYS A 27 8.25 -3.46 6.94
N LYS A 28 7.69 -2.76 5.97
CA LYS A 28 8.44 -2.26 4.79
C LYS A 28 9.73 -1.50 5.16
N ASP A 29 9.82 -0.95 6.36
CA ASP A 29 10.97 -0.21 6.87
C ASP A 29 12.01 -1.07 7.58
N ASP A 30 11.64 -2.30 7.98
CA ASP A 30 12.55 -3.28 8.57
C ASP A 30 13.23 -4.16 7.49
N LEU A 31 12.81 -4.03 6.22
CA LEU A 31 13.41 -4.72 5.07
C LEU A 31 14.76 -4.10 4.68
N PRO A 32 15.83 -4.91 4.49
CA PRO A 32 17.11 -4.42 4.00
C PRO A 32 16.96 -3.56 2.75
N LYS A 33 17.73 -2.48 2.65
CA LYS A 33 17.57 -1.47 1.61
C LYS A 33 17.62 -2.06 0.19
N ASP A 34 18.56 -2.97 -0.04
CA ASP A 34 18.73 -3.71 -1.29
C ASP A 34 17.52 -4.59 -1.61
N MET A 35 16.99 -5.32 -0.63
CA MET A 35 15.78 -6.13 -0.79
C MET A 35 14.56 -5.25 -1.08
N LYS A 36 14.41 -4.11 -0.38
CA LYS A 36 13.33 -3.14 -0.61
C LYS A 36 13.38 -2.55 -2.01
N GLU A 37 14.58 -2.19 -2.48
CA GLU A 37 14.78 -1.70 -3.84
C GLU A 37 14.49 -2.76 -4.90
N ASN A 38 14.88 -4.02 -4.65
CA ASN A 38 14.58 -5.10 -5.58
C ASN A 38 13.09 -5.41 -5.64
N LEU A 39 12.43 -5.53 -4.48
CA LEU A 39 10.98 -5.71 -4.39
C LEU A 39 10.22 -4.57 -5.07
N HIS A 40 10.63 -3.32 -4.86
CA HIS A 40 10.01 -2.17 -5.51
C HIS A 40 10.14 -2.24 -7.04
N ARG A 41 11.30 -2.71 -7.54
CA ARG A 41 11.54 -2.94 -8.97
C ARG A 41 10.63 -4.05 -9.50
N GLU A 42 10.55 -5.18 -8.80
CA GLU A 42 9.71 -6.31 -9.19
C GLU A 42 8.23 -5.94 -9.22
N VAL A 43 7.70 -5.31 -8.15
CA VAL A 43 6.33 -4.79 -8.11
C VAL A 43 6.08 -3.86 -9.30
N LYS A 44 6.98 -2.89 -9.55
CA LYS A 44 6.85 -1.96 -10.68
C LYS A 44 6.80 -2.65 -12.04
N TRP A 45 7.62 -3.68 -12.26
CA TRP A 45 7.62 -4.44 -13.51
C TRP A 45 6.39 -5.32 -13.65
N ASN A 46 6.01 -6.04 -12.59
CA ASN A 46 4.90 -6.97 -12.62
C ASN A 46 3.54 -6.25 -12.75
N THR A 47 3.34 -5.10 -12.10
CA THR A 47 2.12 -4.30 -12.29
C THR A 47 1.92 -3.85 -13.74
N LYS A 48 3.00 -3.60 -14.50
CA LYS A 48 2.90 -3.25 -15.94
C LYS A 48 2.47 -4.43 -16.82
N ARG A 49 2.65 -5.66 -16.36
CA ARG A 49 2.32 -6.89 -17.09
C ARG A 49 0.89 -7.37 -16.83
N ILE A 50 0.22 -6.79 -15.84
CA ILE A 50 -1.20 -7.05 -15.58
C ILE A 50 -2.02 -6.58 -16.80
N PRO A 51 -3.00 -7.37 -17.26
CA PRO A 51 -3.87 -6.99 -18.39
C PRO A 51 -4.50 -5.61 -18.20
N LEU A 52 -4.66 -4.86 -19.28
CA LEU A 52 -5.11 -3.46 -19.24
C LEU A 52 -6.43 -3.27 -18.46
N ASN A 53 -7.36 -4.21 -18.59
CA ASN A 53 -8.66 -4.20 -17.90
C ASN A 53 -8.54 -4.27 -16.37
N ASN A 54 -7.41 -4.76 -15.87
CA ASN A 54 -7.12 -4.93 -14.45
C ASN A 54 -6.02 -3.98 -13.96
N GLN A 55 -5.58 -3.03 -14.79
CA GLN A 55 -4.60 -2.01 -14.41
C GLN A 55 -5.27 -0.83 -13.70
N LEU A 56 -4.51 -0.17 -12.83
CA LEU A 56 -4.94 1.06 -12.19
C LEU A 56 -5.00 2.21 -13.19
N ASN A 57 -6.13 2.91 -13.20
CA ASN A 57 -6.32 4.16 -13.89
C ASN A 57 -5.75 5.31 -13.05
N ILE A 58 -4.76 6.01 -13.59
CA ILE A 58 -4.11 7.17 -12.95
C ILE A 58 -5.05 8.39 -12.81
N ASN A 59 -6.10 8.48 -13.63
CA ASN A 59 -7.05 9.59 -13.60
C ASN A 59 -8.10 9.42 -12.49
N ILE A 60 -8.27 8.21 -11.97
CA ILE A 60 -9.21 7.88 -10.90
C ILE A 60 -8.43 7.84 -9.56
N THR A 61 -9.09 8.15 -8.44
CA THR A 61 -8.49 8.02 -7.12
C THR A 61 -8.17 6.56 -6.80
N PHE A 62 -7.20 6.35 -5.91
CA PHE A 62 -6.78 4.99 -5.54
C PHE A 62 -7.88 4.27 -4.77
N GLU A 63 -8.56 5.00 -3.89
CA GLU A 63 -9.62 4.54 -3.00
C GLU A 63 -10.80 3.95 -3.79
N LEU A 64 -11.17 4.58 -4.91
CA LEU A 64 -12.23 4.09 -5.80
C LEU A 64 -11.84 2.80 -6.56
N GLN A 65 -10.56 2.47 -6.59
CA GLN A 65 -10.03 1.29 -7.26
C GLN A 65 -9.51 0.24 -6.26
N LYS A 66 -9.79 0.42 -4.97
CA LYS A 66 -9.32 -0.45 -3.89
C LYS A 66 -9.65 -1.91 -4.14
N ASP A 67 -10.86 -2.19 -4.63
CA ASP A 67 -11.30 -3.56 -4.94
C ASP A 67 -10.48 -4.22 -6.04
N VAL A 68 -10.08 -3.47 -7.07
CA VAL A 68 -9.18 -4.00 -8.11
C VAL A 68 -7.80 -4.29 -7.52
N VAL A 69 -7.31 -3.43 -6.63
CA VAL A 69 -6.02 -3.63 -5.95
C VAL A 69 -6.06 -4.90 -5.10
N THR A 70 -7.03 -5.03 -4.21
CA THR A 70 -7.08 -6.11 -3.23
C THR A 70 -7.50 -7.44 -3.84
N LYS A 71 -8.47 -7.45 -4.78
CA LYS A 71 -9.02 -8.70 -5.33
C LYS A 71 -8.26 -9.21 -6.56
N MET A 72 -7.55 -8.34 -7.28
CA MET A 72 -6.86 -8.71 -8.53
C MET A 72 -5.35 -8.49 -8.44
N ILE A 73 -4.90 -7.27 -8.17
CA ILE A 73 -3.49 -6.91 -8.30
C ILE A 73 -2.64 -7.60 -7.23
N ILE A 74 -3.02 -7.51 -5.95
CA ILE A 74 -2.27 -8.11 -4.85
C ILE A 74 -2.17 -9.63 -5.02
N PRO A 75 -3.26 -10.40 -5.25
CA PRO A 75 -3.16 -11.84 -5.47
C PRO A 75 -2.28 -12.24 -6.66
N VAL A 76 -2.30 -11.44 -7.74
CA VAL A 76 -1.42 -11.68 -8.90
C VAL A 76 0.04 -11.44 -8.53
N LEU A 77 0.35 -10.34 -7.85
CA LEU A 77 1.71 -10.04 -7.41
C LEU A 77 2.22 -11.08 -6.41
N PHE A 78 1.39 -11.49 -5.46
CA PHE A 78 1.74 -12.49 -4.44
C PHE A 78 2.11 -13.84 -5.06
N LYS A 79 1.47 -14.22 -6.17
CA LYS A 79 1.81 -15.45 -6.92
C LYS A 79 3.10 -15.34 -7.74
N ILE A 80 3.48 -14.14 -8.15
CA ILE A 80 4.64 -13.91 -9.03
C ILE A 80 5.90 -13.64 -8.20
N LEU A 81 5.74 -12.95 -7.08
CA LEU A 81 6.84 -12.63 -6.16
C LEU A 81 7.20 -13.87 -5.34
N ASP A 82 8.49 -14.01 -5.04
CA ASP A 82 8.94 -15.04 -4.11
C ASP A 82 8.66 -14.59 -2.66
N THR A 83 7.44 -14.86 -2.19
CA THR A 83 7.00 -14.52 -0.84
C THR A 83 7.67 -15.35 0.25
N LYS A 84 8.52 -16.33 -0.11
CA LYS A 84 9.40 -17.01 0.85
C LYS A 84 10.73 -16.28 1.00
N ALA A 85 11.23 -15.68 -0.09
CA ALA A 85 12.42 -14.84 -0.07
C ALA A 85 12.15 -13.47 0.55
N TYR A 86 10.96 -12.92 0.31
CA TYR A 86 10.48 -11.71 0.95
C TYR A 86 9.41 -12.11 1.96
N LEU A 87 9.68 -11.99 3.26
CA LEU A 87 8.66 -12.13 4.31
C LEU A 87 7.71 -10.92 4.28
N ILE A 88 7.00 -10.75 3.17
CA ILE A 88 6.14 -9.61 2.87
C ILE A 88 4.68 -10.00 2.92
N SER A 89 3.89 -9.11 3.49
CA SER A 89 2.45 -9.27 3.56
C SER A 89 1.72 -8.51 2.47
N GLU A 90 0.44 -8.85 2.30
CA GLU A 90 -0.46 -8.12 1.39
C GLU A 90 -0.47 -6.62 1.69
N ASN A 91 -0.36 -6.23 2.96
CA ASN A 91 -0.35 -4.83 3.37
C ASN A 91 0.88 -4.07 2.83
N VAL A 92 2.06 -4.69 2.83
CA VAL A 92 3.28 -4.10 2.25
C VAL A 92 3.11 -3.87 0.76
N LEU A 93 2.53 -4.84 0.05
CA LEU A 93 2.23 -4.70 -1.38
C LEU A 93 1.20 -3.60 -1.64
N TYR A 94 0.13 -3.55 -0.84
CA TYR A 94 -0.89 -2.50 -0.92
C TYR A 94 -0.25 -1.12 -0.81
N GLU A 95 0.60 -0.90 0.19
CA GLU A 95 1.29 0.36 0.42
C GLU A 95 2.23 0.71 -0.74
N MET A 96 3.00 -0.26 -1.26
CA MET A 96 3.87 -0.04 -2.42
C MET A 96 3.09 0.38 -3.67
N ILE A 97 1.94 -0.26 -3.94
CA ILE A 97 1.09 0.07 -5.08
C ILE A 97 0.46 1.45 -4.89
N TYR A 98 0.01 1.78 -3.67
CA TYR A 98 -0.53 3.09 -3.31
C TYR A 98 0.47 4.21 -3.57
N GLN A 99 1.69 4.11 -3.01
CA GLN A 99 2.74 5.11 -3.18
C GLN A 99 3.09 5.32 -4.66
N ARG A 100 3.17 4.22 -5.41
CA ARG A 100 3.43 4.29 -6.85
C ARG A 100 2.31 5.02 -7.60
N HIS A 101 1.04 4.73 -7.29
CA HIS A 101 -0.10 5.42 -7.93
C HIS A 101 -0.11 6.91 -7.59
N HIS A 102 0.14 7.26 -6.32
CA HIS A 102 0.25 8.64 -5.86
C HIS A 102 1.30 9.42 -6.66
N HIS A 103 2.53 8.89 -6.75
CA HIS A 103 3.59 9.52 -7.53
C HIS A 103 3.26 9.66 -9.02
N GLN A 104 2.63 8.65 -9.63
CA GLN A 104 2.22 8.74 -11.03
C GLN A 104 1.18 9.86 -11.26
N LYS A 105 0.27 10.03 -10.31
CA LYS A 105 -0.74 11.08 -10.36
C LYS A 105 -0.13 12.46 -10.16
N GLU A 106 0.77 12.62 -9.19
CA GLU A 106 1.53 13.86 -9.00
C GLU A 106 2.35 14.24 -10.25
N ASP A 107 3.03 13.28 -10.86
CA ASP A 107 3.78 13.48 -12.10
C ASP A 107 2.87 13.94 -13.24
N LEU A 108 1.70 13.32 -13.38
CA LEU A 108 0.70 13.71 -14.39
C LEU A 108 0.22 15.14 -14.15
N LEU A 109 -0.13 15.49 -12.91
CA LEU A 109 -0.55 16.83 -12.53
C LEU A 109 0.56 17.86 -12.80
N ASN A 110 1.80 17.55 -12.45
CA ASN A 110 2.94 18.42 -12.69
C ASN A 110 3.19 18.62 -14.20
N LYS A 111 3.01 17.58 -15.02
CA LYS A 111 3.09 17.65 -16.49
C LYS A 111 1.93 18.42 -17.14
N ASN A 112 0.78 18.49 -16.47
CA ASN A 112 -0.38 19.25 -16.96
C ASN A 112 -0.40 20.71 -16.47
N LYS A 113 0.39 21.06 -15.44
CA LYS A 113 0.57 22.45 -15.03
C LYS A 113 1.10 23.30 -16.16
N ALA A 114 0.53 24.48 -16.33
CA ALA A 114 1.03 25.49 -17.26
C ALA A 114 2.44 25.95 -16.84
N GLU A 115 3.26 26.30 -17.82
CA GLU A 115 4.67 26.69 -17.60
C GLU A 115 4.84 27.84 -16.59
N HIS A 116 3.91 28.80 -16.63
CA HIS A 116 3.92 29.94 -15.71
C HIS A 116 3.64 29.52 -14.25
N GLU A 117 2.83 28.48 -14.02
CA GLU A 117 2.58 27.94 -12.68
C GLU A 117 3.80 27.18 -12.15
N ARG A 118 4.43 26.38 -13.01
CA ARG A 118 5.69 25.70 -12.68
C ARG A 118 6.78 26.69 -12.27
N THR A 119 6.93 27.77 -13.04
CA THR A 119 7.93 28.82 -12.77
C THR A 119 7.66 29.52 -11.43
N LYS A 120 6.40 29.83 -11.11
CA LYS A 120 6.02 30.41 -9.81
C LYS A 120 6.28 29.44 -8.66
N GLU A 121 5.99 28.15 -8.83
CA GLU A 121 6.24 27.13 -7.81
C GLU A 121 7.75 26.95 -7.55
N THR A 122 8.57 26.85 -8.60
CA THR A 122 10.04 26.79 -8.47
C THR A 122 10.58 28.01 -7.73
N ARG A 123 10.12 29.22 -8.09
CA ARG A 123 10.50 30.47 -7.38
C ARG A 123 10.11 30.46 -5.90
N ARG A 124 8.92 29.96 -5.55
CA ARG A 124 8.47 29.80 -4.15
C ARG A 124 9.34 28.80 -3.38
N LYS A 125 9.69 27.66 -3.99
CA LYS A 125 10.56 26.66 -3.36
C LYS A 125 11.95 27.24 -3.07
N HIS A 126 12.54 27.97 -4.02
CA HIS A 126 13.83 28.64 -3.80
C HIS A 126 13.76 29.68 -2.69
N THR A 127 12.72 30.51 -2.65
CA THR A 127 12.58 31.54 -1.60
C THR A 127 12.37 30.95 -0.21
N ASN A 128 11.67 29.82 -0.09
CA ASN A 128 11.52 29.12 1.19
C ASN A 128 12.82 28.43 1.62
N SER A 129 13.60 27.86 0.71
CA SER A 129 14.90 27.23 1.00
C SER A 129 15.88 28.22 1.66
N TYR A 130 15.97 29.45 1.11
CA TYR A 130 16.81 30.51 1.69
C TYR A 130 16.34 31.00 3.07
N ARG A 131 15.07 30.76 3.41
CA ARG A 131 14.47 31.21 4.67
C ARG A 131 14.65 30.18 5.80
N SER A 132 14.82 28.91 5.46
CA SER A 132 15.11 27.82 6.39
C SER A 132 16.59 27.68 6.77
N GLU A 133 17.49 28.40 6.09
CA GLU A 133 18.93 28.46 6.40
C GLU A 133 19.32 29.62 7.34
N LYS A 134 18.32 30.35 7.88
CA LYS A 134 18.53 31.44 8.84
C LYS A 134 17.98 31.11 10.22
#